data_AF-A0A1G8HZ56-F1
#
_entry.id   AF-A0A1G8HZ56-F1
#
_cell.length_a   1.000
_cell.length_b   1.000
_cell.length_c   1.000
_cell.angle_alpha   90.00
_cell.angle_beta   90.00
_cell.angle_gamma   90.00
#
_symmetry.space_group_name_H-M   'P 1'
#
loop_
_entity.id
_entity.type
_entity.pdbx_description
1 polymer ?
#
loop_
_entity_poly.entity_id
_entity_poly.type
_entity_poly.pdbx_seq_one_letter_code
_entity_poly.pdbx_strand_id
1 'polypeptide(L)'
;MFLPSRIRRSAGGPFYGAGLGVLYNVRLHFAGAHPMNRALDHLYIFAMVFLTAYSQVVMRWQVGHAGNLPVGLPGKIQFVIGLLLNPWVISGIIATFFAGVSWMLALTKFQISYAYPFTSLVYMLVLASGVVFFRDGVNAGRLVGTAVVMAGVLIIARFG
;
A
#
# COMPACT_ATOMS: atom_id res chain seq x y z
N MET A 1 -18.79 44.98 -53.52
CA MET A 1 -19.74 43.94 -53.92
C MET A 1 -19.62 42.79 -52.93
N PHE A 2 -20.76 42.34 -52.42
CA PHE A 2 -20.98 41.59 -51.18
C PHE A 2 -20.43 40.16 -51.16
N LEU A 3 -19.90 39.72 -50.02
CA LEU A 3 -19.88 38.31 -49.58
C LEU A 3 -20.22 38.23 -48.07
N PRO A 4 -20.79 37.10 -47.59
CA PRO A 4 -22.02 37.15 -46.82
C PRO A 4 -21.88 36.86 -45.32
N SER A 5 -22.99 37.17 -44.64
CA SER A 5 -23.39 36.95 -43.26
C SER A 5 -22.83 35.72 -42.52
N ARG A 6 -22.17 36.03 -41.39
CA ARG A 6 -22.33 35.42 -40.06
C ARG A 6 -22.78 33.94 -40.04
N ILE A 7 -21.81 33.04 -40.01
CA ILE A 7 -22.00 31.74 -39.32
C ILE A 7 -21.86 32.01 -37.83
N ARG A 8 -23.00 32.25 -37.17
CA ARG A 8 -23.12 32.23 -35.71
C ARG A 8 -22.85 30.80 -35.24
N ARG A 9 -21.59 30.46 -34.93
CA ARG A 9 -21.27 29.27 -34.13
C ARG A 9 -21.74 29.52 -32.69
N SER A 10 -23.02 29.31 -32.47
CA SER A 10 -23.56 28.97 -31.16
C SER A 10 -23.20 27.53 -30.87
N ALA A 11 -22.01 27.31 -30.32
CA ALA A 11 -21.65 26.06 -29.66
C ALA A 11 -20.77 26.35 -28.43
N GLY A 12 -21.15 27.36 -27.66
CA GLY A 12 -20.67 27.60 -26.31
C GLY A 12 -21.64 26.98 -25.31
N GLY A 13 -21.67 25.66 -25.25
CA GLY A 13 -22.31 24.96 -24.12
C GLY A 13 -21.33 24.95 -22.93
N PRO A 14 -21.77 25.20 -21.69
CA PRO A 14 -20.89 25.31 -20.51
C PRO A 14 -20.13 24.03 -20.13
N PHE A 15 -20.29 22.95 -20.90
CA PHE A 15 -19.81 21.61 -20.55
C PHE A 15 -18.55 21.15 -21.29
N TYR A 16 -18.08 21.86 -22.33
CA TYR A 16 -16.91 21.41 -23.10
C TYR A 16 -15.55 21.93 -22.58
N GLY A 17 -15.52 22.89 -21.65
CA GLY A 17 -14.28 23.44 -21.06
C GLY A 17 -13.89 22.87 -19.69
N ALA A 18 -14.82 22.21 -18.99
CA ALA A 18 -14.62 21.80 -17.60
C ALA A 18 -13.72 20.55 -17.47
N GLY A 19 -13.79 19.61 -18.40
CA GLY A 19 -13.01 18.36 -18.33
C GLY A 19 -11.50 18.57 -18.46
N LEU A 20 -11.07 19.42 -19.39
CA LEU A 20 -9.65 19.73 -19.62
C LEU A 20 -9.06 20.59 -18.49
N GLY A 21 -9.83 21.54 -17.95
CA GLY A 21 -9.39 22.39 -16.83
C GLY A 21 -9.23 21.65 -15.51
N VAL A 22 -10.07 20.64 -15.24
CA VAL A 22 -9.93 19.74 -14.09
C VAL A 22 -8.69 18.85 -14.24
N LEU A 23 -8.50 18.24 -15.41
CA LEU A 23 -7.31 17.42 -15.68
C LEU A 23 -6.01 18.24 -15.62
N TYR A 24 -6.03 19.49 -16.08
CA TYR A 24 -4.88 20.39 -16.02
C TYR A 24 -4.58 20.86 -14.59
N ASN A 25 -5.61 21.19 -13.79
CA ASN A 25 -5.44 21.55 -12.38
C ASN A 25 -4.93 20.39 -11.53
N VAL A 26 -5.45 19.17 -11.73
CA VAL A 26 -4.93 17.97 -11.07
C VAL A 26 -3.44 17.78 -11.41
N ARG A 27 -3.05 17.97 -12.68
CA ARG A 27 -1.66 17.81 -13.11
C ARG A 27 -0.72 18.91 -12.58
N LEU A 28 -1.19 20.15 -12.44
CA LEU A 28 -0.43 21.28 -11.87
C LEU A 28 -0.28 21.19 -10.35
N HIS A 29 -1.27 20.63 -9.64
CA HIS A 29 -1.20 20.47 -8.18
C HIS A 29 -0.07 19.51 -7.75
N PHE A 30 0.31 18.56 -8.61
CA PHE A 30 1.45 17.66 -8.41
C PHE A 30 2.77 18.16 -9.01
N ALA A 31 2.76 19.27 -9.76
CA ALA A 31 3.95 19.81 -10.44
C ALA A 31 4.84 20.69 -9.54
N GLY A 32 4.40 20.99 -8.32
CA GLY A 32 5.21 21.64 -7.29
C GLY A 32 6.24 20.70 -6.66
N ALA A 33 7.15 20.17 -7.47
CA ALA A 33 8.27 19.38 -6.99
C ALA A 33 9.30 20.31 -6.35
N HIS A 34 9.20 20.50 -5.04
CA HIS A 34 10.37 20.88 -4.25
C HIS A 34 11.52 19.92 -4.60
N PRO A 35 12.78 20.39 -4.70
CA PRO A 35 13.93 19.50 -4.84
C PRO A 35 14.03 18.67 -3.56
N MET A 36 13.42 17.49 -3.61
CA MET A 36 13.41 16.54 -2.51
C MET A 36 14.61 15.63 -2.65
N ASN A 37 15.30 15.40 -1.55
CA ASN A 37 16.29 14.34 -1.46
C ASN A 37 15.56 13.02 -1.75
N ARG A 38 15.63 12.53 -2.99
CA ARG A 38 14.90 11.34 -3.44
C ARG A 38 15.14 10.14 -2.50
N ALA A 39 16.31 10.06 -1.87
CA ALA A 39 16.61 9.06 -0.86
C ALA A 39 15.68 9.12 0.37
N LEU A 40 15.32 10.31 0.85
CA LEU A 40 14.39 10.49 1.96
C LEU A 40 12.96 10.09 1.58
N ASP A 41 12.59 10.18 0.30
CA ASP A 41 11.25 9.77 -0.14
C ASP A 41 11.07 8.24 -0.09
N HIS A 42 12.13 7.50 -0.41
CA HIS A 42 12.13 6.04 -0.31
C HIS A 42 12.02 5.57 1.15
N LEU A 43 12.36 6.42 2.13
CA LEU A 43 12.15 6.12 3.54
C LEU A 43 10.68 5.83 3.85
N TYR A 44 9.74 6.51 3.19
CA TYR A 44 8.31 6.27 3.38
C TYR A 44 7.90 4.87 2.90
N ILE A 45 8.43 4.43 1.76
CA ILE A 45 8.20 3.07 1.24
C ILE A 45 8.82 2.04 2.19
N PHE A 46 10.07 2.25 2.60
CA PHE A 46 10.76 1.34 3.51
C PHE A 46 10.06 1.23 4.86
N ALA A 47 9.68 2.36 5.46
CA ALA A 47 8.94 2.41 6.72
C ALA A 47 7.59 1.68 6.60
N MET A 48 6.84 1.91 5.51
CA MET A 48 5.59 1.20 5.23
C MET A 48 5.81 -0.31 5.17
N VAL A 49 6.82 -0.77 4.42
CA VAL A 49 7.10 -2.20 4.27
C VAL A 49 7.46 -2.83 5.61
N PHE A 50 8.38 -2.22 6.35
CA PHE A 50 8.87 -2.75 7.63
C PHE A 50 7.77 -2.76 8.70
N LEU A 51 7.03 -1.66 8.85
CA LEU A 51 5.95 -1.55 9.84
C LEU A 51 4.81 -2.53 9.55
N THR A 52 4.47 -2.72 8.27
CA THR A 52 3.44 -3.70 7.88
C THR A 52 3.91 -5.12 8.18
N ALA A 53 5.15 -5.47 7.83
CA ALA A 53 5.72 -6.78 8.11
C ALA A 53 5.80 -7.05 9.63
N TYR A 54 6.27 -6.08 10.42
CA TYR A 54 6.29 -6.16 11.88
C TYR A 54 4.89 -6.45 12.45
N SER A 55 3.88 -5.67 12.03
CA SER A 55 2.50 -5.85 12.47
C SER A 55 1.97 -7.26 12.19
N GLN A 56 2.13 -7.74 10.96
CA GLN A 56 1.73 -9.08 10.54
C GLN A 56 2.40 -10.18 11.39
N VAL A 57 3.71 -10.06 11.63
CA VAL A 57 4.48 -11.04 12.40
C VAL A 57 4.08 -11.05 13.87
N VAL A 58 3.93 -9.88 14.49
CA VAL A 58 3.51 -9.78 15.90
C VAL A 58 2.09 -10.29 16.09
N MET A 59 1.17 -9.97 15.19
CA MET A 59 -0.19 -10.50 15.24
C MET A 59 -0.19 -12.03 15.12
N ARG A 60 0.56 -12.58 14.17
CA ARG A 60 0.72 -14.05 14.02
C ARG A 60 1.28 -14.68 15.29
N TRP A 61 2.30 -14.07 15.88
CA TRP A 61 2.93 -14.52 17.11
C TRP A 61 1.94 -14.55 18.28
N GLN A 62 1.22 -13.47 18.51
CA GLN A 62 0.28 -13.35 19.64
C GLN A 62 -0.95 -14.25 19.48
N VAL A 63 -1.50 -14.36 18.27
CA VAL A 63 -2.58 -15.32 18.00
C VAL A 63 -2.13 -16.76 18.24
N GLY A 64 -0.88 -17.10 17.90
CA GLY A 64 -0.31 -18.41 18.19
C GLY A 64 -0.19 -18.72 19.69
N HIS A 65 0.01 -17.71 20.53
CA HIS A 65 0.11 -17.85 22.00
C HIS A 65 -1.26 -17.81 22.70
N ALA A 66 -2.27 -17.19 22.10
CA ALA A 66 -3.59 -17.05 22.69
C ALA A 66 -4.37 -18.37 22.80
N GLY A 67 -3.93 -19.43 22.11
CA GLY A 67 -4.54 -20.75 22.14
C GLY A 67 -5.71 -20.91 21.15
N ASN A 68 -6.55 -21.91 21.36
CA ASN A 68 -7.62 -22.24 20.43
C ASN A 68 -8.80 -21.27 20.56
N LEU A 69 -9.38 -20.91 19.40
CA LEU A 69 -10.56 -20.07 19.36
C LEU A 69 -11.77 -20.79 20.00
N PRO A 70 -12.45 -20.20 20.99
CA PRO A 70 -13.63 -20.82 21.61
C PRO A 70 -14.78 -21.05 20.61
N VAL A 71 -15.58 -22.09 20.83
CA VAL A 71 -16.68 -22.46 19.92
C VAL A 71 -17.84 -21.46 20.00
N GLY A 72 -18.21 -21.03 21.21
CA GLY A 72 -19.34 -20.14 21.45
C GLY A 72 -19.03 -18.66 21.16
N LEU A 73 -20.02 -17.93 20.66
CA LEU A 73 -19.91 -16.50 20.34
C LEU A 73 -19.40 -15.64 21.53
N PRO A 74 -19.89 -15.81 22.77
CA PRO A 74 -19.38 -15.06 23.92
C PRO A 74 -17.88 -15.29 24.16
N GLY A 75 -17.43 -16.55 24.04
CA GLY A 75 -16.03 -16.90 24.20
C GLY A 75 -15.15 -16.31 23.08
N LYS A 76 -15.65 -16.25 21.84
CA LYS A 76 -14.93 -15.59 20.73
C LYS A 76 -14.76 -14.10 20.97
N ILE A 77 -15.79 -13.42 21.47
CA ILE A 77 -15.73 -12.00 21.81
C ILE A 77 -14.67 -11.76 22.89
N GLN A 78 -14.71 -12.54 23.98
CA GLN A 78 -13.70 -12.45 25.05
C GLN A 78 -12.28 -12.73 24.55
N PHE A 79 -12.11 -13.72 23.69
CA PHE A 79 -10.82 -14.07 23.08
C PHE A 79 -10.26 -12.90 22.26
N VAL A 80 -11.08 -12.31 21.37
CA VAL A 80 -10.66 -11.18 20.54
C VAL A 80 -10.38 -9.94 21.39
N ILE A 81 -11.22 -9.61 22.37
CA ILE A 81 -10.96 -8.49 23.28
C ILE A 81 -9.66 -8.71 24.05
N GLY A 82 -9.41 -9.91 24.57
CA GLY A 82 -8.16 -10.24 25.26
C GLY A 82 -6.93 -10.06 24.36
N LEU A 83 -7.02 -10.48 23.09
CA LEU A 83 -5.98 -10.22 22.09
C LEU A 83 -5.81 -8.72 21.81
N LEU A 84 -6.88 -7.96 21.64
CA LEU A 84 -6.81 -6.53 21.36
C LEU A 84 -6.22 -5.71 22.53
N LEU A 85 -6.38 -6.18 23.76
CA LEU A 85 -5.79 -5.57 24.96
C LEU A 85 -4.34 -6.00 25.21
N ASN A 86 -3.81 -6.96 24.44
CA ASN A 86 -2.43 -7.40 24.57
C ASN A 86 -1.48 -6.28 24.07
N PRO A 87 -0.50 -5.85 24.89
CA PRO A 87 0.42 -4.75 24.52
C PRO A 87 1.16 -4.99 23.19
N TRP A 88 1.49 -6.23 22.86
CA TRP A 88 2.12 -6.58 21.59
C TRP A 88 1.16 -6.42 20.42
N VAL A 89 -0.09 -6.85 20.55
CA VAL A 89 -1.11 -6.64 19.50
C VAL A 89 -1.38 -5.16 19.32
N ILE A 90 -1.47 -4.39 20.40
CA ILE A 90 -1.60 -2.93 20.33
C ILE A 90 -0.42 -2.32 19.57
N SER A 91 0.81 -2.75 19.83
CA SER A 91 1.98 -2.29 19.08
C SER A 91 1.88 -2.61 17.57
N GLY A 92 1.32 -3.77 17.21
CA GLY A 92 1.05 -4.14 15.82
C GLY A 92 -0.01 -3.26 15.17
N ILE A 93 -1.10 -2.94 15.89
CA ILE A 93 -2.14 -2.01 15.42
C ILE A 93 -1.57 -0.60 15.19
N ILE A 94 -0.76 -0.11 16.14
CA ILE A 94 -0.06 1.17 16.01
C ILE A 94 0.89 1.15 14.79
N ALA A 95 1.64 0.06 14.61
CA ALA A 95 2.50 -0.10 13.44
C ALA A 95 1.70 -0.10 12.12
N THR A 96 0.55 -0.78 12.05
CA THR A 96 -0.34 -0.75 10.89
C THR A 96 -0.81 0.67 10.58
N PHE A 97 -1.18 1.44 11.62
CA PHE A 97 -1.58 2.83 11.44
C PHE A 97 -0.46 3.68 10.83
N PHE A 98 0.76 3.62 11.39
CA PHE A 98 1.91 4.35 10.87
C PHE A 98 2.40 3.85 9.50
N ALA A 99 2.22 2.56 9.20
CA ALA A 99 2.46 2.02 7.87
C ALA A 99 1.51 2.66 6.85
N GLY A 100 0.23 2.79 7.20
CA GLY A 100 -0.78 3.49 6.39
C GLY A 100 -0.44 4.97 6.18
N VAL A 101 0.02 5.67 7.22
CA VAL A 101 0.51 7.06 7.11
C VAL A 101 1.69 7.14 6.15
N SER A 102 2.67 6.25 6.31
CA SER A 102 3.85 6.18 5.44
C SER A 102 3.46 5.86 3.98
N TRP A 103 2.46 5.01 3.77
CA TRP A 103 1.93 4.72 2.44
C TRP A 103 1.27 5.94 1.79
N MET A 104 0.43 6.66 2.54
CA MET A 104 -0.17 7.91 2.04
C MET A 104 0.91 8.91 1.64
N LEU A 105 1.96 9.08 2.46
CA LEU A 105 3.09 9.96 2.15
C LEU A 105 3.85 9.50 0.91
N ALA A 106 4.14 8.20 0.79
CA ALA A 106 4.81 7.65 -0.40
C ALA A 106 4.01 7.92 -1.68
N LEU A 107 2.68 7.76 -1.65
CA LEU A 107 1.81 8.02 -2.79
C LEU A 107 1.70 9.51 -3.18
N THR A 108 2.10 10.44 -2.29
CA THR A 108 2.24 11.85 -2.68
C THR A 108 3.49 12.11 -3.51
N LYS A 109 4.48 11.20 -3.47
CA LYS A 109 5.81 11.37 -4.08
C LYS A 109 6.05 10.46 -5.26
N PHE A 110 5.43 9.29 -5.24
CA PHE A 110 5.59 8.26 -6.25
C PHE A 110 4.27 7.95 -6.95
N GLN A 111 4.35 7.63 -8.23
CA GLN A 111 3.21 7.04 -8.93
C GLN A 111 2.91 5.67 -8.34
N ILE A 112 1.62 5.31 -8.29
CA ILE A 112 1.17 4.02 -7.75
C ILE A 112 1.90 2.86 -8.45
N SER A 113 2.08 2.92 -9.78
CA SER A 113 2.79 1.90 -10.57
C SER A 113 4.23 1.65 -10.11
N TYR A 114 4.92 2.69 -9.64
CA TYR A 114 6.27 2.59 -9.08
C TYR A 114 6.26 2.07 -7.64
N ALA A 115 5.30 2.51 -6.82
CA ALA A 115 5.25 2.18 -5.40
C ALA A 115 4.70 0.76 -5.12
N TYR A 116 3.74 0.29 -5.92
CA TYR A 116 3.06 -0.99 -5.70
C TYR A 116 3.99 -2.22 -5.71
N PRO A 117 5.02 -2.32 -6.58
CA PRO A 117 5.99 -3.42 -6.54
C PRO A 117 6.61 -3.64 -5.17
N PHE A 118 6.86 -2.59 -4.39
CA PHE A 118 7.44 -2.70 -3.05
C PHE A 118 6.50 -3.36 -2.03
N THR A 119 5.19 -3.37 -2.26
CA THR A 119 4.24 -4.07 -1.37
C THR A 119 4.48 -5.58 -1.35
N SER A 120 5.05 -6.14 -2.41
CA SER A 120 5.45 -7.55 -2.46
C SER A 120 6.55 -7.90 -1.43
N LEU A 121 7.40 -6.94 -1.05
CA LEU A 121 8.43 -7.13 -0.04
C LEU A 121 7.82 -7.41 1.32
N VAL A 122 6.65 -6.85 1.62
CA VAL A 122 5.90 -7.17 2.86
C VAL A 122 5.59 -8.66 2.89
N TYR A 123 5.02 -9.19 1.80
CA TYR A 123 4.72 -10.61 1.70
C TYR A 123 5.97 -11.48 1.90
N MET A 124 7.09 -11.10 1.28
CA MET A 124 8.35 -11.84 1.40
C MET A 124 8.90 -11.82 2.82
N LEU A 125 8.89 -10.65 3.48
CA LEU A 125 9.35 -10.51 4.87
C LEU A 125 8.46 -11.31 5.82
N VAL A 126 7.14 -11.29 5.64
CA VAL A 126 6.20 -12.05 6.45
C VAL A 126 6.40 -13.56 6.24
N LEU A 127 6.56 -14.00 4.99
CA LEU A 127 6.84 -15.40 4.67
C LEU A 127 8.17 -15.85 5.29
N ALA A 128 9.24 -15.10 5.09
CA ALA A 128 10.56 -15.39 5.66
C ALA A 128 10.49 -15.44 7.20
N SER A 129 9.79 -14.49 7.81
CA SER A 129 9.55 -14.47 9.26
C SER A 129 8.77 -15.69 9.72
N GLY A 130 7.81 -16.18 8.93
CA GLY A 130 7.07 -17.40 9.24
C GLY A 130 7.94 -18.65 9.29
N VAL A 131 8.90 -18.76 8.37
CA VAL A 131 9.87 -19.85 8.36
C VAL A 131 10.83 -19.76 9.56
N VAL A 132 11.36 -18.56 9.81
CA VAL A 132 12.39 -18.34 10.84
C VAL A 132 11.81 -18.44 12.26
N PHE A 133 10.72 -17.72 12.53
CA PHE A 133 10.17 -17.59 13.89
C PHE A 133 9.13 -18.65 14.23
N PHE A 134 8.29 -19.06 13.27
CA PHE A 134 7.19 -20.00 13.52
C PHE A 134 7.49 -21.41 13.03
N ARG A 135 8.64 -21.63 12.38
CA ARG A 135 9.03 -22.91 11.76
C ARG A 135 7.93 -23.44 10.82
N ASP A 136 7.20 -22.52 10.18
CA ASP A 136 6.16 -22.89 9.24
C ASP A 136 6.80 -23.69 8.09
N GLY A 137 6.23 -24.85 7.77
CA GLY A 137 6.71 -25.70 6.70
C GLY A 137 6.67 -24.97 5.35
N VAL A 138 7.81 -24.92 4.65
CA VAL A 138 7.90 -24.40 3.30
C VAL A 138 7.81 -25.55 2.31
N ASN A 139 6.74 -25.59 1.54
CA ASN A 139 6.64 -26.50 0.40
C ASN A 139 7.38 -25.88 -0.81
N ALA A 140 8.02 -26.71 -1.64
CA ALA A 140 8.62 -26.34 -2.91
C ALA A 140 7.70 -25.44 -3.78
N GLY A 141 6.40 -25.70 -3.79
CA GLY A 141 5.44 -24.85 -4.51
C GLY A 141 5.38 -23.39 -4.02
N ARG A 142 5.48 -23.16 -2.69
CA ARG A 142 5.57 -21.79 -2.13
C ARG A 142 6.88 -21.12 -2.50
N LEU A 143 7.98 -21.88 -2.54
CA LEU A 143 9.29 -21.34 -2.90
C LEU A 143 9.32 -20.88 -4.36
N VAL A 144 8.80 -21.71 -5.27
CA VAL A 144 8.66 -21.37 -6.70
C VAL A 144 7.76 -20.16 -6.89
N GLY A 145 6.58 -20.15 -6.25
CA GLY A 145 5.67 -19.00 -6.33
C GLY A 145 6.32 -17.71 -5.81
N THR A 146 7.05 -17.78 -4.69
CA THR A 146 7.79 -16.64 -4.14
C THR A 146 8.87 -16.15 -5.11
N ALA A 147 9.62 -17.06 -5.74
CA ALA A 147 10.63 -16.71 -6.73
C ALA A 147 10.04 -16.01 -7.98
N VAL A 148 8.85 -16.43 -8.43
CA VAL A 148 8.14 -15.76 -9.54
C VAL A 148 7.71 -14.34 -9.15
N VAL A 149 7.18 -14.14 -7.94
CA VAL A 149 6.83 -12.80 -7.44
C VAL A 149 8.08 -11.93 -7.35
N MET A 150 9.19 -12.43 -6.79
CA MET A 150 10.48 -11.73 -6.76
C MET A 150 10.93 -11.28 -8.15
N ALA A 151 10.88 -12.20 -9.13
CA ALA A 151 11.28 -11.89 -10.51
C ALA A 151 10.41 -10.79 -11.12
N GLY A 152 9.08 -10.85 -10.94
CA GLY A 152 8.16 -9.82 -11.42
C GLY A 152 8.47 -8.44 -10.83
N VAL A 153 8.77 -8.38 -9.54
CA VAL A 153 9.11 -7.13 -8.84
C VAL A 153 10.42 -6.54 -9.35
N LEU A 154 11.44 -7.36 -9.56
CA LEU A 154 12.73 -6.93 -10.10
C LEU A 154 12.61 -6.40 -11.53
N ILE A 155 11.78 -7.04 -12.35
CA ILE A 155 11.50 -6.57 -13.72
C ILE A 155 10.83 -5.20 -13.67
N ILE A 156 9.77 -5.04 -12.87
CA ILE A 156 9.07 -3.75 -12.77
C ILE A 156 10.00 -2.67 -12.20
N ALA A 157 10.79 -2.97 -11.16
CA ALA A 157 11.72 -2.00 -10.58
C ALA A 157 12.83 -1.55 -11.54
N ARG A 158 13.16 -2.38 -12.55
CA ARG A 158 14.19 -2.06 -13.55
C ARG A 158 13.64 -1.34 -14.78
N PHE A 159 12.39 -1.60 -15.16
CA PHE A 159 11.80 -1.13 -16.43
C PHE A 159 10.58 -0.21 -16.27
N GLY A 160 10.09 0.01 -15.05
CA GLY A 160 9.00 0.93 -14.72
C GLY A 160 9.49 2.23 -14.12
#